data_AF-A0AAU6Z944-F1
#
_entry.id   AF-A0AAU6Z944-F1
#
_cell.length_a   1.000
_cell.length_b   1.000
_cell.length_c   1.000
_cell.angle_alpha   90.00
_cell.angle_beta   90.00
_cell.angle_gamma   90.00
#
_symmetry.space_group_name_H-M   'P 1'
#
loop_
_entity.id
_entity.type
_entity.pdbx_description
1 polymer ?
#
loop_
_entity_poly.entity_id
_entity_poly.type
_entity_poly.pdbx_seq_one_letter_code
_entity_poly.pdbx_strand_id
1 'polypeptide(L)'
;MKKLFAAVVIAGLLLTGCAGTPKMSVQESCTFLNNDTFVPTGNQQQQADQIAKHYQDVADKVAPELADPIQKMADVMKKVAGTSLGTKSAEQTAQLTEQNNRIGEVCK
;
A
#
# COMPACT_ATOMS: atom_id res chain seq x y z
N MET A 1 17.21 20.46 -47.37
CA MET A 1 17.39 20.54 -45.91
C MET A 1 17.20 19.15 -45.32
N LYS A 2 18.23 18.63 -44.65
CA LYS A 2 18.26 17.39 -43.88
C LYS A 2 17.53 17.64 -42.55
N LYS A 3 16.61 16.77 -42.09
CA LYS A 3 16.34 16.28 -40.70
C LYS A 3 15.10 15.36 -40.77
N LEU A 4 15.29 14.09 -41.14
CA LEU A 4 15.28 12.92 -40.23
C LEU A 4 13.91 12.65 -39.59
N PHE A 5 13.18 11.74 -40.24
CA PHE A 5 12.10 10.96 -39.64
C PHE A 5 12.70 10.11 -38.52
N ALA A 6 12.28 10.34 -37.28
CA ALA A 6 12.48 9.41 -36.17
C ALA A 6 11.12 8.80 -35.83
N ALA A 7 10.77 7.77 -36.59
CA ALA A 7 9.72 6.84 -36.24
C ALA A 7 10.29 5.83 -35.23
N VAL A 8 9.44 5.43 -34.28
CA VAL A 8 9.50 4.17 -33.51
C VAL A 8 10.62 4.06 -32.46
N VAL A 9 10.23 4.05 -31.17
CA VAL A 9 10.17 2.83 -30.35
C VAL A 9 9.09 3.01 -29.27
N ILE A 10 7.88 2.55 -29.57
CA ILE A 10 6.97 2.01 -28.55
C ILE A 10 7.30 0.52 -28.48
N ALA A 11 7.41 -0.02 -27.26
CA ALA A 11 7.66 -1.42 -26.90
C ALA A 11 9.12 -1.93 -26.95
N GLY A 12 9.80 -1.85 -25.80
CA GLY A 12 10.47 -3.01 -25.22
C GLY A 12 9.74 -3.31 -23.90
N LEU A 13 8.76 -4.20 -23.84
CA LEU A 13 8.88 -5.66 -23.76
C LEU A 13 10.02 -6.14 -22.86
N LEU A 14 9.60 -6.63 -21.69
CA LEU A 14 10.03 -7.91 -21.12
C LEU A 14 11.48 -7.98 -20.64
N LEU A 15 11.77 -7.29 -19.53
CA LEU A 15 12.69 -7.87 -18.54
C LEU A 15 11.93 -8.93 -17.76
N THR A 16 11.89 -10.15 -18.32
CA THR A 16 11.59 -11.37 -17.58
C THR A 16 12.67 -11.60 -16.53
N GLY A 17 12.45 -11.06 -15.34
CA GLY A 17 13.19 -11.40 -14.13
C GLY A 17 12.23 -11.28 -12.95
N CYS A 18 11.66 -12.41 -12.51
CA CYS A 18 10.74 -12.53 -11.36
C CYS A 18 9.82 -11.30 -11.17
N ALA A 19 8.98 -11.01 -12.16
CA ALA A 19 8.21 -9.77 -12.19
C ALA A 19 7.10 -9.78 -11.13
N GLY A 20 7.42 -9.26 -9.94
CA GLY A 20 6.41 -8.76 -9.02
C GLY A 20 5.52 -7.75 -9.73
N THR A 21 4.29 -7.61 -9.25
CA THR A 21 3.32 -6.63 -9.74
C THR A 21 4.00 -5.26 -9.91
N PRO A 22 3.90 -4.60 -11.09
CA PRO A 22 4.45 -3.27 -11.28
C PRO A 22 3.94 -2.33 -10.19
N LYS A 23 4.87 -1.72 -9.44
CA LYS A 23 4.57 -0.78 -8.37
C LYS A 23 4.27 0.59 -8.98
N MET A 24 3.29 1.29 -8.43
CA MET A 24 2.95 2.67 -8.79
C MET A 24 4.10 3.63 -8.46
N SER A 25 4.17 4.77 -9.14
CA SER A 25 4.99 5.90 -8.69
C SER A 25 4.47 6.46 -7.36
N VAL A 26 5.28 7.28 -6.67
CA VAL A 26 4.86 7.93 -5.41
C VAL A 26 3.59 8.77 -5.62
N GLN A 27 3.52 9.55 -6.70
CA GLN A 27 2.37 10.42 -6.98
C GLN A 27 1.07 9.63 -7.24
N GLU A 28 1.15 8.57 -8.03
CA GLU A 28 0.03 7.67 -8.30
C GLU A 28 -0.40 6.94 -7.02
N SER A 29 0.56 6.52 -6.21
CA SER A 29 0.30 5.86 -4.93
C SER A 29 -0.45 6.78 -3.97
N CYS A 30 -0.02 8.03 -3.81
CA CYS A 30 -0.71 9.00 -2.95
C CYS A 30 -2.12 9.31 -3.47
N THR A 31 -2.29 9.41 -4.79
CA THR A 31 -3.61 9.56 -5.40
C THR A 31 -4.49 8.34 -5.13
N PHE A 32 -3.95 7.13 -5.27
CA PHE A 32 -4.64 5.88 -4.98
C PHE A 32 -5.07 5.81 -3.51
N LEU A 33 -4.16 6.08 -2.57
CA LEU A 33 -4.43 6.08 -1.12
C LEU A 33 -5.50 7.10 -0.73
N ASN A 34 -5.46 8.30 -1.31
CA ASN A 34 -6.45 9.35 -1.03
C ASN A 34 -7.85 9.04 -1.57
N ASN A 35 -7.95 8.15 -2.56
CA ASN A 35 -9.23 7.73 -3.16
C ASN A 35 -9.65 6.32 -2.72
N ASP A 36 -8.97 5.74 -1.73
CA ASP A 36 -9.30 4.44 -1.21
C ASP A 36 -10.61 4.51 -0.41
N THR A 37 -11.58 3.68 -0.81
CA THR A 37 -12.94 3.66 -0.26
C THR A 37 -13.22 2.37 0.51
N PHE A 38 -12.17 1.64 0.88
CA PHE A 38 -12.30 0.41 1.64
C PHE A 38 -13.02 0.61 2.98
N VAL A 39 -14.07 -0.19 3.20
CA VAL A 39 -14.84 -0.22 4.46
C VAL A 39 -14.98 -1.67 4.91
N PRO A 40 -14.37 -2.07 6.05
CA PRO A 40 -14.48 -3.43 6.55
C PRO A 40 -15.86 -3.68 7.17
N THR A 41 -16.27 -4.94 7.23
CA THR A 41 -17.58 -5.35 7.76
C THR A 41 -17.46 -6.44 8.83
N GLY A 42 -18.54 -6.70 9.56
CA GLY A 42 -18.59 -7.73 10.60
C GLY A 42 -18.13 -7.24 11.97
N ASN A 43 -17.72 -8.16 12.84
CA ASN A 43 -17.25 -7.85 14.18
C ASN A 43 -15.80 -7.30 14.17
N GLN A 44 -15.32 -6.82 15.32
CA GLN A 44 -14.00 -6.16 15.43
C GLN A 44 -12.83 -7.05 14.98
N GLN A 45 -12.87 -8.35 15.28
CA GLN A 45 -11.85 -9.29 14.86
C GLN A 45 -11.85 -9.47 13.34
N GLN A 46 -13.03 -9.65 12.74
CA GLN A 46 -13.22 -9.76 11.29
C GLN A 46 -12.80 -8.48 10.56
N GLN A 47 -13.14 -7.32 11.10
CA GLN A 47 -12.72 -6.04 10.55
C GLN A 47 -11.20 -5.90 10.61
N ALA A 48 -10.56 -6.30 11.72
CA ALA A 48 -9.12 -6.23 11.85
C ALA A 48 -8.39 -7.10 10.82
N ASP A 49 -8.90 -8.31 10.57
CA ASP A 49 -8.37 -9.23 9.56
C ASP A 49 -8.54 -8.66 8.14
N GLN A 50 -9.71 -8.10 7.82
CA GLN A 50 -9.96 -7.46 6.53
C GLN A 50 -9.04 -6.25 6.29
N ILE A 51 -8.86 -5.39 7.30
CA ILE A 51 -7.93 -4.25 7.22
C ILE A 51 -6.49 -4.75 7.03
N ALA A 52 -6.06 -5.80 7.73
CA ALA A 52 -4.72 -6.36 7.58
C ALA A 52 -4.45 -6.84 6.14
N LYS A 53 -5.42 -7.54 5.55
CA LYS A 53 -5.35 -8.00 4.15
C LYS A 53 -5.35 -6.84 3.17
N HIS A 54 -6.24 -5.87 3.38
CA HIS A 54 -6.29 -4.67 2.56
C HIS A 54 -4.95 -3.92 2.56
N TYR A 55 -4.34 -3.71 3.73
CA TYR A 55 -3.00 -3.10 3.78
C TYR A 55 -1.92 -3.92 3.08
N GLN A 56 -1.92 -5.26 3.18
CA GLN A 56 -1.00 -6.09 2.38
C GLN A 56 -1.21 -5.87 0.87
N ASP A 57 -2.46 -5.93 0.40
CA ASP A 57 -2.79 -5.74 -1.01
C ASP A 57 -2.42 -4.34 -1.52
N VAL A 58 -2.54 -3.32 -0.67
CA VAL A 58 -2.13 -1.95 -0.99
C VAL A 58 -0.60 -1.83 -1.02
N ALA A 59 0.10 -2.37 -0.02
CA ALA A 59 1.57 -2.38 0.03
C ALA A 59 2.17 -3.03 -1.23
N ASP A 60 1.50 -4.03 -1.80
CA ASP A 60 1.91 -4.69 -3.04
C ASP A 60 1.78 -3.84 -4.30
N LYS A 61 1.02 -2.74 -4.27
CA LYS A 61 0.75 -1.90 -5.43
C LYS A 61 1.45 -0.54 -5.38
N VAL A 62 1.65 0.02 -4.18
CA VAL A 62 2.20 1.38 -4.01
C VAL A 62 3.72 1.44 -4.17
N ALA A 63 4.26 2.65 -4.29
CA ALA A 63 5.69 2.91 -4.30
C ALA A 63 6.38 2.36 -3.03
N PRO A 64 7.65 1.90 -3.12
CA PRO A 64 8.36 1.29 -2.00
C PRO A 64 8.39 2.13 -0.71
N GLU A 65 8.48 3.46 -0.83
CA GLU A 65 8.49 4.40 0.30
C GLU A 65 7.18 4.40 1.10
N LEU A 66 6.07 4.05 0.44
CA LEU A 66 4.73 3.90 1.04
C LEU A 66 4.45 2.44 1.41
N ALA A 67 5.03 1.49 0.69
CA ALA A 67 4.83 0.07 0.94
C ALA A 67 5.33 -0.35 2.33
N ASP A 68 6.50 0.13 2.77
CA ASP A 68 7.05 -0.19 4.11
C ASP A 68 6.13 0.19 5.27
N PRO A 69 5.69 1.46 5.43
CA PRO A 69 4.79 1.82 6.51
C PRO A 69 3.43 1.12 6.42
N ILE A 70 2.87 0.93 5.22
CA ILE A 70 1.58 0.22 5.05
C ILE A 70 1.70 -1.26 5.43
N GLN A 71 2.79 -1.93 5.06
CA GLN A 71 3.04 -3.32 5.46
C GLN A 71 3.14 -3.46 6.98
N LYS A 72 3.81 -2.51 7.66
CA LYS A 72 3.86 -2.48 9.13
C LYS A 72 2.47 -2.31 9.75
N MET A 73 1.62 -1.47 9.16
CA MET A 73 0.22 -1.37 9.59
C MET A 73 -0.54 -2.68 9.40
N ALA A 74 -0.30 -3.38 8.29
CA ALA A 74 -0.87 -4.70 8.04
C ALA A 74 -0.49 -5.71 9.14
N ASP A 75 0.78 -5.72 9.54
CA ASP A 75 1.29 -6.62 10.58
C ASP A 75 0.68 -6.32 11.96
N VAL A 76 0.51 -5.03 12.30
CA VAL A 76 -0.19 -4.64 13.53
C VAL A 76 -1.63 -5.12 13.50
N MET A 77 -2.33 -4.92 12.38
CA MET A 77 -3.72 -5.33 12.23
C MET A 77 -3.91 -6.85 12.23
N LYS A 78 -2.94 -7.61 11.69
CA LYS A 78 -2.89 -9.07 11.79
C LYS A 78 -2.76 -9.54 13.23
N LYS A 79 -1.93 -8.86 14.05
CA LYS A 79 -1.84 -9.15 15.50
C LYS A 79 -3.16 -8.85 16.22
N VAL A 80 -3.81 -7.73 15.88
CA VAL A 80 -5.13 -7.37 16.44
C VAL A 80 -6.18 -8.43 16.11
N ALA A 81 -6.23 -8.89 14.85
CA ALA A 81 -7.12 -9.96 14.41
C ALA A 81 -6.87 -11.31 15.11
N GLY A 82 -5.63 -11.55 15.55
CA GLY A 82 -5.27 -12.72 16.35
C GLY A 82 -5.80 -12.70 17.79
N THR A 83 -6.35 -11.57 18.25
CA THR A 83 -6.96 -11.47 19.59
C THR A 83 -8.42 -11.89 19.57
N SER A 84 -8.95 -12.34 20.71
CA SER A 84 -10.35 -12.77 20.83
C SER A 84 -11.37 -11.64 20.65
N LEU A 85 -10.97 -10.39 20.92
CA LEU A 85 -11.85 -9.23 20.81
C LEU A 85 -11.62 -8.39 19.55
N GLY A 86 -10.45 -8.48 18.92
CA GLY A 86 -10.11 -7.61 17.78
C GLY A 86 -9.92 -6.13 18.16
N THR A 87 -9.76 -5.83 19.45
CA THR A 87 -9.51 -4.48 19.95
C THR A 87 -8.04 -4.13 19.88
N LYS A 88 -7.73 -2.87 19.55
CA LYS A 88 -6.36 -2.37 19.55
C LYS A 88 -5.94 -1.98 20.96
N SER A 89 -4.72 -2.31 21.35
CA SER A 89 -4.09 -1.72 22.53
C SER A 89 -3.67 -0.27 22.26
N ALA A 90 -3.31 0.46 23.32
CA ALA A 90 -2.73 1.79 23.20
C ALA A 90 -1.42 1.76 22.38
N GLU A 91 -0.58 0.75 22.60
CA GLU A 91 0.67 0.56 21.86
C GLU A 91 0.42 0.32 20.36
N GLN A 92 -0.53 -0.55 20.03
CA GLN A 92 -0.90 -0.82 18.63
C GLN A 92 -1.49 0.43 17.95
N THR A 93 -2.25 1.23 18.70
CA THR A 93 -2.80 2.50 18.21
C THR A 93 -1.68 3.51 17.93
N ALA A 94 -0.68 3.60 18.80
CA ALA A 94 0.50 4.44 18.61
C ALA A 94 1.31 3.99 17.37
N GLN A 95 1.54 2.69 17.21
CA GLN A 95 2.22 2.13 16.05
C GLN A 95 1.51 2.48 14.73
N LEU A 96 0.19 2.32 14.67
CA LEU A 96 -0.60 2.70 13.48
C LEU A 96 -0.52 4.20 13.19
N THR A 97 -0.57 5.03 14.24
CA THR A 97 -0.47 6.49 14.11
C THR A 97 0.89 6.91 13.55
N GLU A 98 1.96 6.32 14.06
CA GLU A 98 3.32 6.58 13.58
C GLU A 98 3.44 6.27 12.08
N GLN A 99 2.94 5.12 11.63
CA GLN A 99 3.03 4.75 10.22
C GLN A 99 2.15 5.64 9.33
N ASN A 100 0.95 6.03 9.79
CA ASN A 100 0.12 7.02 9.10
C ASN A 100 0.83 8.36 8.94
N ASN A 101 1.55 8.83 9.96
CA ASN A 101 2.33 10.06 9.88
C ASN A 101 3.45 9.96 8.84
N ARG A 102 4.16 8.82 8.79
CA ARG A 102 5.19 8.55 7.76
C ARG A 102 4.59 8.57 6.34
N ILE A 103 3.42 7.98 6.14
CA ILE A 103 2.69 8.03 4.86
C ILE A 103 2.35 9.50 4.53
N GLY A 104 1.83 10.23 5.50
CA GLY A 104 1.50 11.65 5.36
C GLY A 104 2.72 12.52 5.02
N GLU A 105 3.92 12.20 5.50
CA GLU A 105 5.14 12.91 5.14
C GLU A 105 5.53 12.76 3.66
N VAL A 106 5.23 11.61 3.07
CA VAL A 106 5.50 11.32 1.65
C VAL A 106 4.40 11.88 0.74
N CYS A 107 3.13 11.82 1.18
CA CYS A 107 1.96 12.23 0.38
C CYS A 107 1.48 13.68 0.61
N LYS A 108 2.36 14.55 1.10
CA LYS A 108 2.10 15.99 1.30
C LYS A 108 1.88 16.76 0.00
#